data_AF-A0A815X9G9-F1
#
_entry.id   AF-A0A815X9G9-F1
#
_cell.length_a   1.000
_cell.length_b   1.000
_cell.length_c   1.000
_cell.angle_alpha   90.00
_cell.angle_beta   90.00
_cell.angle_gamma   90.00
#
_symmetry.space_group_name_H-M   'P 1'
#
loop_
_entity.id
_entity.type
_entity.pdbx_description
1 polymer ?
#
loop_
_entity_poly.entity_id
_entity_poly.type
_entity_poly.pdbx_seq_one_letter_code
_entity_poly.pdbx_strand_id
1 'polypeptide(L)'
;FRPDQLLTSRQLERLALVSGCVMHQLKSHCNEKCMAYRTADGTCNNLKQPFWGASLTALTRWLHAQYENGFNTPRGWNASKLYNGYILPSAREVSSRLIATKTITPDPAFSHMLMQWGQFQDHDMSLTVQATSNTRFSDSLRCLSSCSFEPPCYPIRVPDDDHLREERGSCLEFVRSAAICLSG
;
A
#
# COMPACT_ATOMS: atom_id res chain seq x y z
N PHE A 1 1.49 -18.44 10.47
CA PHE A 1 0.75 -19.29 9.50
C PHE A 1 1.78 -19.93 8.57
N ARG A 2 1.75 -21.25 8.39
CA ARG A 2 2.68 -21.97 7.48
C ARG A 2 1.86 -22.61 6.34
N PRO A 3 1.77 -21.97 5.16
CA PRO A 3 0.93 -22.44 4.04
C PRO A 3 1.33 -23.82 3.51
N ASP A 4 2.60 -24.19 3.68
CA ASP A 4 3.22 -25.48 3.36
C ASP A 4 2.64 -26.65 4.15
N GLN A 5 1.96 -26.38 5.27
CA GLN A 5 1.29 -27.42 6.08
C GLN A 5 -0.13 -27.73 5.63
N LEU A 6 -0.73 -26.91 4.75
CA LEU A 6 -2.12 -27.05 4.31
C LEU A 6 -2.25 -27.28 2.79
N LEU A 7 -1.24 -26.91 2.02
CA LEU A 7 -1.27 -26.95 0.56
C LEU A 7 -0.08 -27.75 0.03
N THR A 8 -0.34 -28.57 -0.98
CA THR A 8 0.71 -29.25 -1.74
C THR A 8 1.53 -28.25 -2.55
N SER A 9 2.77 -28.60 -2.89
CA SER A 9 3.64 -27.75 -3.73
C SER A 9 2.98 -27.35 -5.05
N ARG A 10 2.22 -28.26 -5.68
CA ARG A 10 1.49 -27.98 -6.93
C ARG A 10 0.34 -26.97 -6.74
N GLN A 11 -0.33 -27.00 -5.59
CA GLN A 11 -1.36 -26.01 -5.26
C GLN A 11 -0.72 -24.64 -4.98
N LEU A 12 0.42 -24.61 -4.30
CA LEU A 12 1.19 -23.38 -4.07
C LEU A 12 1.71 -22.78 -5.38
N GLU A 13 2.21 -23.58 -6.30
CA GLU A 13 2.62 -23.13 -7.64
C GLU A 13 1.45 -22.58 -8.44
N ARG A 14 0.30 -23.27 -8.44
CA ARG A 14 -0.91 -22.79 -9.13
C ARG A 14 -1.43 -21.49 -8.50
N LEU A 15 -1.43 -21.40 -7.17
CA LEU A 15 -1.78 -20.17 -6.45
C LEU A 15 -0.80 -19.07 -6.78
N ALA A 16 0.50 -19.34 -6.81
CA ALA A 16 1.50 -18.36 -7.18
C ALA A 16 1.27 -17.85 -8.62
N LEU A 17 1.00 -18.76 -9.57
CA LEU A 17 0.71 -18.44 -10.96
C LEU A 17 -0.53 -17.54 -11.10
N VAL A 18 -1.62 -17.91 -10.42
CA VAL A 18 -2.89 -17.17 -10.49
C VAL A 18 -2.84 -15.85 -9.71
N SER A 19 -2.07 -15.78 -8.62
CA SER A 19 -1.90 -14.56 -7.81
C SER A 19 -0.80 -13.62 -8.33
N GLY A 20 -0.09 -13.97 -9.41
CA GLY A 20 1.02 -13.18 -9.94
C GLY A 20 2.31 -13.27 -9.11
N CYS A 21 2.38 -14.21 -8.17
CA CYS A 21 3.48 -14.40 -7.24
C CYS A 21 4.69 -15.16 -7.76
N VAL A 22 4.71 -15.41 -9.07
CA VAL A 22 5.78 -16.12 -9.77
C VAL A 22 6.93 -15.18 -10.15
N MET A 23 6.70 -13.84 -10.14
CA MET A 23 7.67 -12.87 -10.64
C MET A 23 9.03 -12.91 -9.94
N HIS A 24 9.09 -13.33 -8.68
CA HIS A 24 10.35 -13.46 -7.92
C HIS A 24 11.06 -14.82 -8.08
N GLN A 25 10.48 -15.78 -8.79
CA GLN A 25 11.05 -17.12 -8.97
C GLN A 25 11.72 -17.34 -10.33
N LEU A 26 11.54 -16.41 -11.27
CA LEU A 26 12.14 -16.51 -12.60
C LEU A 26 13.61 -16.08 -12.54
N LYS A 27 14.54 -16.99 -12.82
CA LYS A 27 15.93 -16.60 -13.13
C LYS A 27 15.92 -15.86 -14.46
N SER A 28 16.19 -14.55 -14.45
CA SER A 28 16.35 -13.79 -15.68
C SER A 28 17.73 -14.05 -16.28
N HIS A 29 17.78 -14.49 -17.53
CA HIS A 29 19.02 -14.56 -18.31
C HIS A 29 19.25 -13.20 -18.98
N CYS A 30 20.12 -12.37 -18.38
CA CYS A 30 20.52 -11.10 -18.97
C CYS A 30 21.40 -11.36 -20.21
N ASN A 31 20.89 -11.02 -21.39
CA ASN A 31 21.60 -11.22 -22.66
C ASN A 31 22.34 -9.94 -23.09
N GLU A 32 23.22 -10.04 -24.10
CA GLU A 32 23.97 -8.88 -24.62
C GLU A 32 23.08 -7.77 -25.19
N LYS A 33 21.85 -8.09 -25.66
CA LYS A 33 20.88 -7.08 -26.11
C LYS A 33 20.34 -6.22 -24.97
N CYS A 34 20.16 -6.77 -23.77
CA CYS A 34 19.84 -6.02 -22.55
C CYS A 34 20.95 -5.03 -22.14
N MET A 35 22.16 -5.15 -22.69
CA MET A 35 23.29 -4.31 -22.30
C MET A 35 23.39 -3.02 -23.14
N ALA A 36 22.71 -2.93 -24.28
CA ALA A 36 22.73 -1.73 -25.11
C ALA A 36 21.73 -0.66 -24.65
N TYR A 37 20.60 -1.07 -24.07
CA TYR A 37 19.52 -0.17 -23.63
C TYR A 37 18.86 -0.68 -22.35
N ARG A 38 18.21 0.21 -21.61
CA ARG A 38 17.42 -0.15 -20.43
C ARG A 38 16.22 -0.99 -20.85
N THR A 39 15.92 -2.02 -20.06
CA THR A 39 14.66 -2.76 -20.14
C THR A 39 13.51 -1.88 -19.63
N ALA A 40 12.31 -2.09 -20.17
CA ALA A 40 11.14 -1.29 -19.79
C ALA A 40 10.71 -1.53 -18.32
N ASP A 41 11.01 -2.71 -17.77
CA ASP A 41 10.69 -3.08 -16.39
C ASP A 41 11.88 -2.92 -15.43
N GLY A 42 13.03 -2.42 -15.90
CA GLY A 42 14.23 -2.22 -15.09
C GLY A 42 15.03 -3.51 -14.79
N THR A 43 14.60 -4.68 -15.27
CA THR A 43 15.37 -5.92 -15.10
C THR A 43 16.75 -5.86 -15.75
N CYS A 44 17.71 -6.60 -15.20
CA CYS A 44 19.09 -6.66 -15.69
C CYS A 44 19.89 -5.34 -15.61
N ASN A 45 19.39 -4.30 -14.93
CA ASN A 45 20.20 -3.13 -14.59
C ASN A 45 21.41 -3.52 -13.70
N ASN A 46 21.19 -4.45 -12.77
CA ASN A 46 22.24 -5.06 -11.97
C ASN A 46 22.47 -6.52 -12.41
N LEU A 47 23.62 -6.81 -13.01
CA LEU A 47 23.91 -8.14 -13.57
C LEU A 47 24.03 -9.27 -12.53
N LYS A 48 24.37 -8.92 -11.27
CA LYS A 48 24.45 -9.90 -10.17
C LYS A 48 23.09 -10.14 -9.53
N GLN A 49 22.24 -9.12 -9.50
CA GLN A 49 20.92 -9.14 -8.88
C GLN A 49 19.90 -8.53 -9.86
N PRO A 50 19.46 -9.28 -10.88
CA PRO A 50 18.74 -8.72 -12.02
C PRO A 50 17.41 -8.02 -11.71
N PHE A 51 16.80 -8.28 -10.56
CA PHE A 51 15.52 -7.69 -10.16
C PHE A 51 15.66 -6.48 -9.23
N TRP A 52 16.87 -6.07 -8.86
CA TRP A 52 17.05 -4.87 -8.04
C TRP A 52 16.62 -3.62 -8.79
N GLY A 53 15.59 -2.96 -8.28
CA GLY A 53 14.98 -1.78 -8.90
C GLY A 53 14.03 -2.10 -10.06
N ALA A 54 13.75 -3.38 -10.34
CA ALA A 54 12.76 -3.75 -11.33
C ALA A 54 11.34 -3.42 -10.85
N SER A 55 10.45 -3.05 -11.77
CA SER A 55 9.05 -2.74 -11.49
C SER A 55 8.27 -3.99 -11.05
N LEU A 56 7.09 -3.79 -10.45
CA LEU A 56 6.24 -4.87 -9.92
C LEU A 56 6.92 -5.77 -8.87
N THR A 57 7.95 -5.25 -8.20
CA THR A 57 8.62 -5.89 -7.07
C THR A 57 8.27 -5.20 -5.75
N ALA A 58 8.54 -5.90 -4.63
CA ALA A 58 8.30 -5.35 -3.31
C ALA A 58 9.16 -4.10 -3.03
N LEU A 59 8.56 -3.09 -2.38
CA LEU A 59 9.33 -1.98 -1.82
C LEU A 59 10.36 -2.49 -0.80
N THR A 60 11.58 -1.95 -0.86
CA THR A 60 12.64 -2.30 0.08
C THR A 60 12.29 -1.80 1.48
N ARG A 61 12.52 -2.63 2.50
CA ARG A 61 12.35 -2.26 3.91
C ARG A 61 13.70 -1.97 4.55
N TRP A 62 13.92 -0.71 4.94
CA TRP A 62 15.11 -0.34 5.73
C TRP A 62 14.97 -0.67 7.21
N LEU A 63 13.72 -0.77 7.70
CA LEU A 63 13.39 -1.20 9.06
C LEU A 63 12.30 -2.29 9.01
N HIS A 64 12.21 -3.07 10.08
CA HIS A 64 11.17 -4.09 10.21
C HIS A 64 9.77 -3.49 10.15
N ALA A 65 8.87 -4.19 9.46
CA ALA A 65 7.46 -3.80 9.37
C ALA A 65 6.79 -3.83 10.75
N GLN A 66 5.91 -2.88 11.01
CA GLN A 66 5.24 -2.72 12.30
C GLN A 66 3.73 -2.80 12.12
N TYR A 67 3.19 -4.01 12.25
CA TYR A 67 1.76 -4.29 12.16
C TYR A 67 1.18 -4.60 13.53
N GLU A 68 -0.14 -4.39 13.69
CA GLU A 68 -0.85 -4.61 14.94
C GLU A 68 -0.75 -6.07 15.44
N ASN A 69 -0.83 -7.03 14.51
CA ASN A 69 -0.69 -8.46 14.76
C ASN A 69 0.74 -8.98 14.49
N GLY A 70 1.69 -8.09 14.24
CA GLY A 70 3.06 -8.45 13.85
C GLY A 70 3.22 -9.01 12.43
N PHE A 71 2.15 -9.01 11.61
CA PHE A 71 2.19 -9.59 10.26
C PHE A 71 1.62 -8.69 9.17
N ASN A 72 0.32 -8.38 9.19
CA ASN A 72 -0.35 -7.67 8.09
C ASN A 72 -1.48 -6.71 8.54
N THR A 73 -2.01 -6.85 9.75
CA THR A 73 -3.07 -5.97 10.25
C THR A 73 -2.51 -4.57 10.53
N PRO A 74 -3.03 -3.50 9.91
CA PRO A 74 -2.54 -2.16 10.16
C PRO A 74 -2.79 -1.75 11.62
N ARG A 75 -1.94 -0.85 12.15
CA ARG A 75 -2.16 -0.29 13.48
C ARG A 75 -3.42 0.58 13.50
N GLY A 76 -4.24 0.42 14.53
CA GLY A 76 -5.54 1.10 14.65
C GLY A 76 -6.72 0.25 14.17
N TRP A 77 -6.47 -1.00 13.76
CA TRP A 77 -7.53 -1.95 13.42
C TRP A 77 -8.42 -2.28 14.62
N ASN A 78 -7.82 -2.55 15.78
CA ASN A 78 -8.55 -2.59 17.03
C ASN A 78 -8.57 -1.18 17.66
N ALA A 79 -9.75 -0.54 17.65
CA ALA A 79 -9.95 0.82 18.17
C ALA A 79 -9.61 0.96 19.67
N SER A 80 -9.60 -0.13 20.44
CA SER A 80 -9.28 -0.12 21.86
C SER A 80 -7.82 -0.47 22.16
N LYS A 81 -7.00 -0.76 21.14
CA LYS A 81 -5.60 -1.15 21.36
C LYS A 81 -4.74 0.07 21.68
N LEU A 82 -3.96 -0.07 22.75
CA LEU A 82 -3.00 0.93 23.18
C LEU A 82 -1.64 0.73 22.51
N TYR A 83 -1.03 1.84 22.13
CA TYR A 83 0.32 1.96 21.58
C TYR A 83 1.09 2.92 22.50
N ASN A 84 2.04 2.39 23.26
CA ASN A 84 2.77 3.14 24.29
C ASN A 84 1.83 3.84 25.30
N GLY A 85 0.71 3.19 25.66
CA GLY A 85 -0.27 3.72 26.62
C GLY A 85 -1.40 4.56 26.01
N TYR A 86 -1.41 4.80 24.69
CA TYR A 86 -2.40 5.66 24.04
C TYR A 86 -3.13 4.96 22.89
N ILE A 87 -4.40 5.33 22.66
CA ILE A 87 -5.14 4.93 21.46
C ILE A 87 -4.66 5.81 20.30
N LEU A 88 -4.51 5.22 19.11
CA LEU A 88 -4.19 5.99 17.92
C LEU A 88 -5.41 6.81 17.47
N PRO A 89 -5.29 8.13 17.26
CA PRO A 89 -6.37 8.93 16.71
C PRO A 89 -6.66 8.51 15.26
N SER A 90 -7.89 8.79 14.79
CA SER A 90 -8.21 8.58 13.38
C SER A 90 -7.34 9.50 12.50
N ALA A 91 -7.02 9.05 11.28
CA ALA A 91 -6.27 9.89 10.33
C ALA A 91 -7.01 11.20 10.00
N ARG A 92 -8.35 11.17 10.00
CA ARG A 92 -9.17 12.36 9.80
C ARG A 92 -9.04 13.34 10.95
N GLU A 93 -9.05 12.87 12.20
CA GLU A 93 -8.87 13.74 13.37
C GLU A 93 -7.54 14.48 13.34
N VAL A 94 -6.45 13.77 13.04
CA VAL A 94 -5.12 14.39 12.88
C VAL A 94 -5.14 15.42 11.76
N SER A 95 -5.76 15.08 10.62
CA SER A 95 -5.89 15.99 9.48
C SER A 95 -6.68 17.25 9.83
N SER A 96 -7.85 17.12 10.46
CA SER A 96 -8.74 18.25 10.73
C SER A 96 -8.25 19.14 11.88
N ARG A 97 -7.55 18.56 12.87
CA ARG A 97 -7.07 19.31 14.05
C ARG A 97 -5.66 19.89 13.88
N LEU A 98 -4.77 19.24 13.13
CA LEU A 98 -3.36 19.64 13.03
C LEU A 98 -2.92 20.11 11.65
N ILE A 99 -3.46 19.54 10.58
CA ILE A 99 -2.98 19.80 9.20
C ILE A 99 -3.84 20.86 8.50
N ALA A 100 -5.13 20.95 8.84
CA ALA A 100 -6.06 21.87 8.20
C ALA A 100 -5.64 23.33 8.38
N THR A 101 -5.83 24.12 7.33
CA THR A 101 -5.60 25.58 7.34
C THR A 101 -6.77 26.31 6.70
N LYS A 102 -7.07 27.51 7.19
CA LYS A 102 -8.00 28.46 6.56
C LYS A 102 -7.29 29.48 5.67
N THR A 103 -5.96 29.51 5.70
CA THR A 103 -5.15 30.49 5.00
C THR A 103 -4.14 29.79 4.12
N ILE A 104 -4.10 30.17 2.85
CA ILE A 104 -3.12 29.70 1.88
C ILE A 104 -1.96 30.69 1.87
N THR A 105 -0.75 30.21 2.10
CA THR A 105 0.47 31.03 2.11
C THR A 105 1.27 30.75 0.84
N PRO A 106 1.47 31.73 -0.05
CA PRO A 106 2.31 31.55 -1.23
C PRO A 106 3.79 31.46 -0.84
N ASP A 107 4.54 30.65 -1.59
CA ASP A 107 6.00 30.62 -1.47
C ASP A 107 6.62 31.72 -2.35
N PRO A 108 7.39 32.68 -1.79
CA PRO A 108 7.99 33.77 -2.57
C PRO A 108 9.26 33.37 -3.32
N ALA A 109 9.87 32.24 -2.98
CA ALA A 109 11.15 31.80 -3.53
C ALA A 109 11.00 30.78 -4.66
N PHE A 110 9.93 29.97 -4.64
CA PHE A 110 9.72 28.89 -5.58
C PHE A 110 8.47 29.07 -6.45
N SER A 111 8.61 28.78 -7.74
CA SER A 111 7.45 28.68 -8.62
C SER A 111 6.69 27.37 -8.36
N HIS A 112 5.45 27.32 -8.84
CA HIS A 112 4.63 26.11 -8.75
C HIS A 112 5.25 24.89 -9.46
N MET A 113 6.22 25.11 -10.36
CA MET A 113 6.98 24.04 -11.01
C MET A 113 7.73 23.15 -10.00
N LEU A 114 8.12 23.68 -8.83
CA LEU A 114 8.77 22.87 -7.80
C LEU A 114 7.87 21.71 -7.34
N MET A 115 6.59 21.99 -7.08
CA MET A 115 5.61 20.97 -6.70
C MET A 115 5.39 19.99 -7.86
N GLN A 116 5.18 20.52 -9.07
CA GLN A 116 4.87 19.69 -10.23
C GLN A 116 6.02 18.74 -10.61
N TRP A 117 7.27 19.22 -10.53
CA TRP A 117 8.46 18.40 -10.75
C TRP A 117 8.63 17.34 -9.68
N GLY A 118 8.31 17.66 -8.41
CA GLY A 118 8.28 16.70 -7.32
C GLY A 118 7.34 15.52 -7.62
N GLN A 119 6.11 15.80 -8.05
CA GLN A 119 5.15 14.75 -8.43
C GLN A 119 5.61 13.95 -9.65
N PHE A 120 6.19 14.61 -10.66
CA PHE A 120 6.74 13.93 -11.83
C PHE A 120 7.82 12.91 -11.44
N GLN A 121 8.75 13.30 -10.57
CA GLN A 121 9.80 12.43 -10.07
C GLN A 121 9.26 11.31 -9.18
N ASP A 122 8.29 11.61 -8.31
CA ASP A 122 7.63 10.59 -7.47
C ASP A 122 7.00 9.48 -8.32
N HIS A 123 6.30 9.86 -9.40
CA HIS A 123 5.64 8.94 -10.32
C HIS A 123 6.60 8.12 -11.20
N ASP A 124 7.80 8.61 -11.49
CA ASP A 124 8.85 7.83 -12.16
C ASP A 124 9.45 6.77 -11.20
N MET A 125 9.64 7.16 -9.94
CA MET A 125 10.35 6.33 -8.97
C MET A 125 9.50 5.25 -8.31
N SER A 126 8.21 5.50 -8.04
CA SER A 126 7.39 4.54 -7.30
C SER A 126 5.89 4.65 -7.57
N LEU A 127 5.22 3.51 -7.48
CA LEU A 127 3.77 3.41 -7.44
C LEU A 127 3.35 2.25 -6.54
N THR A 128 2.54 2.53 -5.52
CA THR A 128 1.92 1.48 -4.70
C THR A 128 0.49 1.27 -5.15
N VAL A 129 0.24 0.16 -5.87
CA VAL A 129 -1.10 -0.17 -6.36
C VAL A 129 -2.02 -0.58 -5.20
N GLN A 130 -3.30 -0.22 -5.30
CA GLN A 130 -4.34 -0.69 -4.37
C GLN A 130 -4.63 -2.17 -4.58
N ALA A 131 -5.21 -2.82 -3.57
CA ALA A 131 -5.75 -4.16 -3.73
C ALA A 131 -6.72 -4.19 -4.93
N THR A 132 -6.70 -5.30 -5.68
CA THR A 132 -7.51 -5.46 -6.90
C THR A 132 -9.02 -5.43 -6.64
N SER A 133 -9.43 -5.75 -5.41
CA SER A 133 -10.82 -5.67 -4.99
C SER A 133 -11.07 -4.40 -4.18
N ASN A 134 -12.18 -3.73 -4.45
CA ASN A 134 -12.78 -2.69 -3.61
C ASN A 134 -13.98 -3.22 -2.80
N THR A 135 -14.12 -4.54 -2.70
CA THR A 135 -15.14 -5.21 -1.90
C THR A 135 -14.50 -6.10 -0.84
N ARG A 136 -15.16 -6.21 0.31
CA ARG A 136 -14.75 -7.10 1.40
C ARG A 136 -14.67 -8.54 0.91
N PHE A 137 -13.61 -9.23 1.31
CA PHE A 137 -13.42 -10.64 0.93
C PHE A 137 -14.44 -11.59 1.59
N SER A 138 -15.05 -11.16 2.70
CA SER A 138 -16.02 -11.93 3.49
C SER A 138 -17.37 -12.08 2.80
N ASP A 139 -17.92 -10.98 2.28
CA ASP A 139 -19.30 -10.94 1.76
C ASP A 139 -19.47 -10.10 0.48
N SER A 140 -18.37 -9.67 -0.14
CA SER A 140 -18.37 -8.90 -1.39
C SER A 140 -19.09 -7.54 -1.33
N LEU A 141 -19.39 -7.02 -0.13
CA LEU A 141 -19.89 -5.65 0.01
C LEU A 141 -18.78 -4.63 -0.25
N ARG A 142 -19.12 -3.52 -0.91
CA ARG A 142 -18.17 -2.45 -1.27
C ARG A 142 -17.59 -1.79 -0.01
N CYS A 143 -16.32 -1.41 -0.06
CA CYS A 143 -15.69 -0.70 1.05
C CYS A 143 -16.41 0.61 1.39
N LEU A 144 -16.95 1.31 0.39
CA LEU A 144 -17.79 2.50 0.60
C LEU A 144 -19.10 2.24 1.39
N SER A 145 -19.63 1.01 1.35
CA SER A 145 -20.94 0.70 1.97
C SER A 145 -20.88 0.40 3.47
N SER A 146 -19.69 0.30 4.06
CA SER A 146 -19.53 -0.04 5.48
C SER A 146 -18.29 0.60 6.08
N CYS A 147 -18.39 0.96 7.36
CA CYS A 147 -17.25 1.42 8.15
C CYS A 147 -16.53 0.27 8.90
N SER A 148 -16.84 -0.99 8.58
CA SER A 148 -16.18 -2.16 9.16
C SER A 148 -14.72 -2.28 8.68
N PHE A 149 -13.83 -2.61 9.60
CA PHE A 149 -12.46 -2.99 9.27
C PHE A 149 -12.43 -4.44 8.82
N GLU A 150 -12.38 -4.67 7.51
CA GLU A 150 -12.40 -6.01 6.90
C GLU A 150 -11.64 -5.99 5.58
N PRO A 151 -10.67 -6.90 5.37
CA PRO A 151 -9.83 -6.85 4.17
C PRO A 151 -10.66 -6.90 2.87
N PRO A 152 -10.27 -6.10 1.85
CA PRO A 152 -9.15 -5.14 1.81
C PRO A 152 -9.53 -3.74 2.33
N CYS A 153 -10.75 -3.56 2.83
CA CYS A 153 -11.27 -2.29 3.33
C CYS A 153 -10.65 -1.92 4.68
N TYR A 154 -10.19 -0.67 4.79
CA TYR A 154 -9.70 -0.09 6.04
C TYR A 154 -10.17 1.37 6.16
N PRO A 155 -11.49 1.59 6.31
CA PRO A 155 -12.10 2.91 6.21
C PRO A 155 -11.55 3.91 7.24
N ILE A 156 -11.40 5.17 6.85
CA ILE A 156 -10.93 6.23 7.75
C ILE A 156 -12.13 6.74 8.55
N ARG A 157 -12.16 6.47 9.85
CA ARG A 157 -13.24 6.95 10.74
C ARG A 157 -13.26 8.48 10.78
N VAL A 158 -14.46 9.05 10.69
CA VAL A 158 -14.69 10.51 10.81
C VAL A 158 -15.15 10.80 12.25
N PRO A 159 -14.48 11.71 12.98
CA PRO A 159 -14.88 12.08 14.33
C PRO A 159 -16.33 12.58 14.40
N ASP A 160 -16.97 12.42 15.56
CA ASP A 160 -18.37 12.80 15.76
C ASP A 160 -18.58 14.32 15.65
N ASP A 161 -17.56 15.11 16.01
CA ASP A 161 -17.53 16.58 15.96
C ASP A 161 -17.04 17.15 14.61
N ASP A 162 -16.71 16.30 13.64
CA ASP A 162 -16.20 16.73 12.34
C ASP A 162 -17.35 17.08 11.38
N HIS A 163 -17.34 18.30 10.84
CA HIS A 163 -18.33 18.79 9.85
C HIS A 163 -18.52 17.82 8.66
N LEU A 164 -17.47 17.10 8.25
CA LEU A 164 -17.53 16.17 7.13
C LEU A 164 -18.47 14.99 7.40
N ARG A 165 -18.78 14.72 8.67
CA ARG A 165 -19.65 13.62 9.05
C ARG A 165 -21.08 13.77 8.55
N GLU A 166 -21.59 15.01 8.51
CA GLU A 166 -22.93 15.29 7.97
C GLU A 166 -22.99 15.06 6.46
N GLU A 167 -21.90 15.38 5.75
CA GLU A 167 -21.83 15.29 4.28
C GLU A 167 -21.43 13.90 3.77
N ARG A 168 -20.56 13.20 4.49
CA ARG A 168 -19.91 11.94 4.03
C ARG A 168 -20.17 10.75 4.94
N GLY A 169 -20.83 10.93 6.08
CA GLY A 169 -21.11 9.88 7.04
C GLY A 169 -19.95 9.60 8.02
N SER A 170 -20.04 8.46 8.72
CA SER A 170 -19.15 8.14 9.85
C SER A 170 -17.75 7.64 9.45
N CYS A 171 -17.48 7.45 8.15
CA CYS A 171 -16.17 7.09 7.64
C CYS A 171 -15.98 7.48 6.17
N LEU A 172 -14.71 7.53 5.75
CA LEU A 172 -14.29 7.65 4.36
C LEU A 172 -13.81 6.30 3.84
N GLU A 173 -14.14 5.99 2.58
CA GLU A 173 -13.65 4.78 1.93
C GLU A 173 -12.13 4.79 1.83
N PHE A 174 -11.52 3.67 2.19
CA PHE A 174 -10.10 3.45 1.99
C PHE A 174 -9.84 1.95 1.77
N VAL A 175 -9.11 1.64 0.69
CA VAL A 175 -8.72 0.28 0.30
C VAL A 175 -7.23 0.13 0.55
N ARG A 176 -6.83 -0.94 1.24
CA ARG A 176 -5.42 -1.25 1.51
C ARG A 176 -4.65 -1.44 0.20
N SER A 177 -3.36 -1.10 0.23
CA SER A 177 -2.42 -1.43 -0.85
C SER A 177 -2.39 -2.92 -1.14
N ALA A 178 -2.15 -3.29 -2.41
CA ALA A 178 -1.96 -4.67 -2.79
C ALA A 178 -0.70 -5.23 -2.10
N ALA A 179 -0.82 -6.46 -1.62
CA ALA A 179 0.28 -7.16 -1.01
C ALA A 179 1.07 -7.94 -2.06
N ILE A 180 2.39 -7.93 -1.95
CA ILE A 180 3.24 -8.88 -2.68
C ILE A 180 3.12 -10.24 -1.99
N CYS A 181 2.51 -11.22 -2.65
CA CYS A 181 2.53 -12.63 -2.28
C CYS A 181 2.27 -13.03 -0.83
N LEU A 182 1.06 -13.55 -0.57
CA LEU A 182 0.66 -14.15 0.71
C LEU A 182 0.85 -13.24 1.94
N SER A 183 1.14 -11.94 1.76
CA SER A 183 1.33 -10.95 2.83
C SER A 183 0.11 -10.05 3.06
N GLY A 184 -0.97 -10.27 2.30
CA GLY A 184 -2.22 -9.50 2.31
C GLY A 184 -3.18 -9.86 3.41
#